data_AF-A0A941CS32-F1
#
_entry.id   AF-A0A941CS32-F1
#
_cell.length_a   1.000
_cell.length_b   1.000
_cell.length_c   1.000
_cell.angle_alpha   90.00
_cell.angle_beta   90.00
_cell.angle_gamma   90.00
#
_symmetry.space_group_name_H-M   'P 1'
#
loop_
_entity.id
_entity.type
_entity.pdbx_description
1 polymer ?
#
loop_
_entity_poly.entity_id
_entity_poly.type
_entity_poly.pdbx_seq_one_letter_code
_entity_poly.pdbx_strand_id
1 'polypeptide(L)' 'MREIYSCLEDYDLAIDDFILESQTFPVIQEDPTGTCPYCQKPSAYRLTAMPGGIVPPPQEMQDEKEIDG' A
#
# COMPACT_ATOMS: atom_id res chain seq x y z
N MET A 1 -12.76 9.94 -4.40
CA MET A 1 -11.44 9.32 -4.20
C MET A 1 -11.71 7.86 -3.88
N ARG A 2 -11.08 6.91 -4.59
CA ARG A 2 -11.32 5.48 -4.34
C ARG A 2 -10.33 4.97 -3.30
N GLU A 3 -10.85 4.14 -2.41
CA GLU A 3 -10.11 3.56 -1.30
C GLU A 3 -10.31 2.04 -1.34
N ILE A 4 -9.23 1.27 -1.16
CA ILE A 4 -9.28 -0.19 -1.06
C ILE A 4 -8.66 -0.58 0.27
N TYR A 5 -9.36 -1.39 1.04
CA TYR A 5 -8.82 -1.97 2.27
C TYR A 5 -8.23 -3.34 1.98
N SER A 6 -7.14 -3.72 2.65
CA SER A 6 -6.54 -5.05 2.49
C SER A 6 -6.02 -5.58 3.81
N CYS A 7 -6.06 -6.90 3.98
CA CYS A 7 -5.25 -7.56 5.01
C CYS A 7 -3.79 -7.71 4.52
N LEU A 8 -2.92 -8.28 5.36
CA LEU A 8 -1.53 -8.58 4.95
C LEU A 8 -1.45 -9.67 3.87
N GLU A 9 -2.37 -10.64 3.90
CA GLU A 9 -2.34 -11.81 2.99
C GLU A 9 -2.74 -11.46 1.56
N ASP A 10 -3.68 -10.52 1.39
CA ASP A 10 -4.26 -10.13 0.08
C ASP A 10 -3.81 -8.72 -0.34
N TYR A 11 -2.68 -8.26 0.16
CA TYR A 11 -2.17 -6.90 -0.06
C TYR A 11 -1.70 -6.66 -1.50
N ASP A 12 -1.08 -7.66 -2.11
CA ASP A 12 -0.65 -7.66 -3.51
C ASP A 12 -1.84 -7.55 -4.47
N LEU A 13 -2.90 -8.34 -4.23
CA LEU A 13 -4.16 -8.27 -4.99
C LEU A 13 -4.78 -6.88 -4.91
N ALA A 14 -4.77 -6.27 -3.71
CA ALA A 14 -5.28 -4.92 -3.50
C ALA A 14 -4.51 -3.86 -4.31
N ILE A 15 -3.18 -4.00 -4.41
CA ILE A 15 -2.35 -3.11 -5.23
C ILE A 15 -2.66 -3.30 -6.71
N ASP A 16 -2.70 -4.54 -7.20
CA ASP A 16 -2.95 -4.85 -8.61
C ASP A 16 -4.31 -4.28 -9.07
N ASP A 17 -5.36 -4.53 -8.28
CA ASP A 17 -6.70 -3.98 -8.54
C ASP A 17 -6.67 -2.44 -8.55
N PHE A 18 -5.96 -1.83 -7.58
CA PHE A 18 -5.85 -0.38 -7.53
C PHE A 18 -5.17 0.18 -8.78
N ILE A 19 -4.07 -0.43 -9.24
CA ILE A 19 -3.32 0.00 -10.43
C ILE A 19 -4.15 -0.20 -11.69
N LEU A 20 -4.82 -1.34 -11.85
CA LEU A 20 -5.65 -1.63 -13.01
C LEU A 20 -6.79 -0.62 -13.16
N GLU A 21 -7.44 -0.27 -12.06
CA GLU A 21 -8.56 0.68 -12.07
C GLU A 21 -8.11 2.15 -12.12
N SER A 22 -7.10 2.52 -11.34
CA SER A 22 -6.69 3.92 -11.13
C SER A 22 -5.53 4.36 -12.02
N GLN A 23 -4.88 3.41 -12.73
CA GLN A 23 -3.72 3.65 -13.60
C GLN A 23 -2.58 4.40 -12.87
N THR A 24 -2.44 4.17 -11.56
CA THR A 24 -1.44 4.81 -10.70
C THR A 24 -1.14 3.97 -9.46
N PHE A 25 0.01 4.20 -8.82
CA PHE A 25 0.38 3.52 -7.58
C PHE A 25 -0.38 4.10 -6.37
N PRO A 26 -0.91 3.26 -5.48
CA PRO A 26 -1.58 3.72 -4.27
C PRO A 26 -0.59 4.27 -3.24
N VAL A 27 -1.07 5.19 -2.40
CA VAL A 27 -0.52 5.45 -1.08
C VAL A 27 -1.10 4.41 -0.14
N ILE A 28 -0.23 3.66 0.52
CA ILE A 28 -0.61 2.65 1.50
C ILE A 28 -0.42 3.22 2.90
N GLN A 29 -1.46 3.11 3.72
CA GLN A 29 -1.44 3.50 5.13
C GLN A 29 -1.92 2.33 5.97
N GLU A 30 -1.36 2.14 7.15
CA GLU A 30 -1.92 1.21 8.13
C GLU A 30 -3.28 1.72 8.61
N ASP A 31 -4.30 0.88 8.48
CA ASP A 31 -5.66 1.20 8.90
C ASP A 31 -6.42 -0.10 9.23
N PRO A 32 -6.53 -0.46 10.53
CA PRO A 32 -7.25 -1.64 10.97
C PRO A 32 -8.76 -1.43 11.15
N THR A 33 -9.31 -0.29 10.71
CA THR A 33 -10.73 0.03 10.90
C THR A 33 -11.64 -0.53 9.80
N GLY A 34 -11.05 -0.93 8.67
CA GLY A 34 -11.77 -1.47 7.52
C GLY A 34 -11.85 -2.99 7.48
N THR A 35 -12.29 -3.50 6.33
CA THR A 35 -12.43 -4.95 6.07
C THR A 35 -11.84 -5.27 4.71
N CYS A 36 -11.01 -6.30 4.64
CA CYS A 36 -10.44 -6.80 3.39
C CYS A 36 -11.56 -7.34 2.48
N PRO A 37 -11.74 -6.86 1.25
CA PRO A 37 -12.81 -7.30 0.36
C PRO A 37 -12.60 -8.75 -0.13
N TYR A 38 -11.35 -9.23 -0.15
CA TYR A 38 -10.98 -10.54 -0.68
C TYR A 38 -11.28 -11.68 0.31
N CYS A 39 -10.91 -11.52 1.59
CA CYS A 39 -11.09 -12.57 2.60
C CYS A 39 -12.06 -12.19 3.74
N GLN A 40 -12.63 -10.98 3.72
CA GLN A 40 -13.58 -10.47 4.73
C GLN A 40 -13.01 -10.40 6.17
N LYS A 41 -11.69 -10.53 6.34
CA LYS A 41 -10.99 -10.31 7.61
C LYS A 41 -10.78 -8.81 7.85
N PRO A 42 -10.48 -8.39 9.10
CA PRO A 42 -10.07 -7.01 9.38
C PRO A 42 -8.92 -6.58 8.46
N SER A 43 -8.97 -5.33 7.99
CA SER A 43 -7.87 -4.78 7.21
C SER A 43 -6.63 -4.58 8.07
N ALA A 44 -5.47 -4.58 7.43
CA ALA A 44 -4.24 -4.04 7.97
C ALA A 44 -3.93 -2.69 7.30
N TYR A 45 -4.30 -2.54 6.03
CA TYR A 45 -3.95 -1.39 5.21
C TYR A 45 -5.16 -0.77 4.51
N ARG A 46 -5.05 0.52 4.22
CA ARG A 46 -5.91 1.29 3.32
C ARG A 46 -5.06 1.88 2.21
N LEU A 47 -5.44 1.58 0.98
CA LEU A 47 -4.86 2.09 -0.26
C LEU A 47 -5.69 3.27 -0.76
N THR A 48 -5.04 4.39 -1.03
CA THR A 48 -5.70 5.61 -1.53
C THR A 48 -4.89 6.23 -2.67
N ALA A 49 -5.55 6.98 -3.55
CA ALA A 49 -4.81 7.74 -4.56
C ALA A 49 -4.03 8.89 -3.90
N MET A 50 -2.83 9.19 -4.39
CA MET A 50 -2.08 10.37 -3.97
C MET A 50 -2.98 11.62 -4.03
N PRO A 51 -3.21 12.33 -2.90
CA PRO A 51 -3.86 13.62 -2.95
C PRO A 51 -2.88 14.61 -3.58
N GLY A 52 -2.97 14.80 -4.90
CA GLY A 52 -2.34 15.90 -5.65
C GLY A 52 -0.95 16.34 -5.17
N GLY A 53 0.08 15.53 -5.46
CA GLY A 53 1.44 16.02 -5.67
C GLY A 53 2.35 16.21 -4.46
N ILE A 54 2.75 15.11 -3.80
CA ILE A 54 4.15 14.85 -3.44
C ILE A 54 4.30 13.33 -3.49
N VAL A 55 4.96 12.79 -4.52
CA VAL A 55 5.50 11.42 -4.41
C VAL A 55 6.70 11.55 -3.49
N PRO A 56 6.68 11.03 -2.24
CA PRO A 56 7.91 10.94 -1.48
C PRO A 56 8.88 10.11 -2.34
N PRO A 57 10.15 10.51 -2.47
CA PRO A 57 11.12 9.69 -3.20
C PRO A 57 11.06 8.26 -2.63
N PRO A 58 11.21 7.23 -3.47
CA PRO A 58 11.29 5.85 -2.99
C PRO A 58 12.26 5.85 -1.81
N GLN A 59 11.82 5.36 -0.66
CA GLN A 59 12.76 5.12 0.43
C GLN A 59 13.71 4.06 -0.09
N GLU A 60 14.90 4.50 -0.51
CA GLU A 60 16.01 3.61 -0.78
C GLU A 60 16.12 2.71 0.44
N MET A 61 15.93 1.40 0.23
CA MET A 61 16.32 0.40 1.21
C MET A 61 17.75 0.76 1.59
N GLN A 62 17.97 1.24 2.82
CA GLN A 62 19.31 1.33 3.39
C GLN A 62 19.79 -0.08 3.76
N ASP A 63 19.84 -0.97 2.77
CA ASP A 63 20.95 -1.89 2.60
C ASP A 63 21.98 -1.00 1.87
N GLU A 64 23.10 -0.58 2.45
CA GLU A 64 24.15 -1.40 3.01
C GLU A 64 24.87 -0.57 4.08
N LYS A 65 25.10 -1.14 5.28
CA LYS A 65 26.31 -0.77 6.02
C LYS A 65 27.15 -2.02 6.21
N GLU A 66 28.09 -2.16 5.28
CA GLU A 66 29.23 -3.07 5.36
C GLU A 66 29.83 -3.10 6.77
N ILE A 67 30.01 -4.32 7.24
CA ILE A 67 31.11 -4.78 8.10
C ILE A 67 32.47 -4.37 7.49
N ASP A 68 33.30 -3.63 8.23
CA ASP A 68 34.72 -3.96 8.50
C ASP A 68 35.41 -2.87 9.36
N GLY A 69 36.24 -3.29 10.32
CA GLY A 69 37.22 -2.44 11.03
C GLY A 69 37.18 -2.47 12.55
#